data_AF-A0A2J0KSZ0-F1
#
_entry.id   AF-A0A2J0KSZ0-F1
#
_cell.length_a   1.000
_cell.length_b   1.000
_cell.length_c   1.000
_cell.angle_alpha   90.00
_cell.angle_beta   90.00
_cell.angle_gamma   90.00
#
_symmetry.space_group_name_H-M   'P 1'
#
loop_
_entity.id
_entity.type
_entity.pdbx_description
1 polymer ?
#
loop_
_entity_poly.entity_id
_entity_poly.type
_entity_poly.pdbx_seq_one_letter_code
_entity_poly.pdbx_strand_id
1 'polypeptide(L)'
;MRRMIKSPLEKRLKAWHGEEWHTEKGRLIRDVVYSIDTGLVTTVSFLAGVSVSLIAINKVILAGMIQVTAGTLAIFFGAYVSTRAQKHFFESQIERERKEIEEDPEKERQEIRYIFNEMGFAKDEQEIAVKRITANKERWLEFMAQEEIGITPGSIDNPL
;
A
#
# COMPACT_ATOMS: atom_id res chain seq x y z
N MET A 1 3.07 -14.09 16.92
CA MET A 1 2.80 -14.56 15.54
C MET A 1 1.38 -14.12 15.17
N ARG A 2 1.20 -12.87 14.71
CA ARG A 2 -0.12 -12.29 14.38
C ARG A 2 -0.56 -12.86 13.03
N ARG A 3 -1.69 -13.58 13.01
CA ARG A 3 -2.30 -14.09 11.76
C ARG A 3 -2.71 -12.87 10.93
N MET A 4 -2.10 -12.71 9.75
CA MET A 4 -2.71 -11.91 8.68
C MET A 4 -4.13 -12.43 8.49
N ILE A 5 -5.09 -11.53 8.59
CA ILE A 5 -6.49 -11.80 8.27
C ILE A 5 -6.48 -12.21 6.79
N LYS A 6 -6.65 -13.51 6.51
CA LYS A 6 -6.91 -13.97 5.14
C LYS A 6 -8.29 -13.47 4.79
N SER A 7 -8.36 -12.33 4.10
CA SER A 7 -9.65 -11.71 3.83
C SER A 7 -10.48 -12.64 2.93
N PRO A 8 -11.81 -12.70 3.11
CA PRO A 8 -12.72 -13.35 2.18
C PRO A 8 -12.54 -12.87 0.73
N LEU A 9 -12.04 -11.65 0.54
CA LEU A 9 -11.74 -11.07 -0.76
C LEU A 9 -10.51 -11.69 -1.44
N GLU A 10 -9.43 -12.00 -0.70
CA GLU A 10 -8.26 -12.71 -1.25
C GLU A 10 -8.68 -14.06 -1.86
N LYS A 11 -9.64 -14.74 -1.21
CA LYS A 11 -10.26 -15.96 -1.75
C LYS A 11 -11.12 -15.70 -2.99
N ARG A 12 -11.87 -14.59 -3.04
CA ARG A 12 -12.70 -14.21 -4.20
C ARG A 12 -11.83 -13.82 -5.40
N LEU A 13 -10.79 -13.02 -5.18
CA LEU A 13 -9.78 -12.67 -6.18
C LEU A 13 -9.15 -13.94 -6.74
N LYS A 14 -8.68 -14.85 -5.89
CA LYS A 14 -8.11 -16.13 -6.36
C LYS A 14 -9.12 -17.03 -7.09
N ALA A 15 -10.40 -16.97 -6.73
CA ALA A 15 -11.45 -17.78 -7.35
C ALA A 15 -11.94 -17.22 -8.71
N TRP A 16 -11.86 -15.91 -8.92
CA TRP A 16 -12.44 -15.23 -10.09
C TRP A 16 -11.44 -14.38 -10.90
N HIS A 17 -10.16 -14.30 -10.52
CA HIS A 17 -9.08 -13.61 -11.26
C HIS A 17 -8.02 -14.61 -11.75
N GLY A 18 -8.47 -15.63 -12.47
CA GLY A 18 -7.58 -16.53 -13.22
C GLY A 18 -7.12 -15.96 -14.57
N GLU A 19 -7.58 -14.76 -14.94
CA GLU A 19 -7.23 -14.10 -16.19
C GLU A 19 -5.85 -13.43 -16.07
N GLU A 20 -4.94 -13.72 -17.01
CA GLU A 20 -3.54 -13.29 -17.00
C GLU A 20 -3.34 -11.76 -16.90
N TRP A 21 -4.36 -10.98 -17.27
CA TRP A 21 -4.31 -9.53 -17.37
C TRP A 21 -4.54 -8.81 -16.01
N HIS A 22 -5.11 -9.49 -15.02
CA HIS A 22 -5.38 -8.93 -13.68
C HIS A 22 -4.21 -9.13 -12.69
N THR A 23 -2.97 -8.97 -13.15
CA THR A 23 -1.80 -9.17 -12.28
C THR A 23 -1.45 -7.89 -11.51
N GLU A 24 -1.15 -8.01 -10.21
CA GLU A 24 -0.55 -6.96 -9.35
C GLU A 24 0.87 -6.48 -9.80
N LYS A 25 1.32 -6.86 -11.00
CA LYS A 25 2.65 -6.54 -11.54
C LYS A 25 2.86 -5.06 -11.81
N GLY A 26 1.81 -4.24 -11.89
CA GLY A 26 1.93 -2.80 -12.12
C GLY A 26 2.80 -2.09 -11.08
N ARG A 27 2.69 -2.48 -9.81
CA ARG A 27 3.51 -1.93 -8.72
C ARG A 27 5.00 -2.25 -8.92
N LEU A 28 5.31 -3.52 -9.21
CA LEU A 28 6.68 -3.96 -9.45
C LEU A 28 7.31 -3.24 -10.65
N ILE A 29 6.54 -3.08 -11.74
CA ILE A 29 7.02 -2.35 -12.93
C ILE A 29 7.36 -0.91 -12.56
N ARG A 30 6.47 -0.21 -11.85
CA ARG A 30 6.70 1.17 -11.39
C ARG A 30 7.97 1.25 -10.54
N ASP A 31 8.12 0.38 -9.55
CA ASP A 31 9.23 0.44 -8.60
C ASP A 31 10.58 0.13 -9.29
N VAL A 32 10.60 -0.83 -10.23
CA VAL A 32 11.78 -1.14 -11.05
C VAL A 32 12.15 0.03 -11.95
N VAL A 33 11.19 0.58 -12.69
CA VAL A 33 11.43 1.72 -13.60
C VAL A 33 11.92 2.93 -12.82
N TYR A 34 11.27 3.25 -11.70
CA TYR A 34 11.68 4.34 -10.81
C TYR A 34 13.10 4.16 -10.28
N SER A 35 13.46 2.93 -9.88
CA SER A 35 14.80 2.62 -9.37
C SER A 35 15.87 2.74 -10.44
N ILE A 36 15.59 2.27 -11.67
CA ILE A 36 16.49 2.39 -12.81
C ILE A 36 16.69 3.86 -13.18
N ASP A 37 15.61 4.63 -13.32
CA ASP A 37 15.65 6.04 -13.69
C ASP A 37 16.43 6.86 -12.66
N THR A 38 16.08 6.71 -11.38
CA THR A 38 16.78 7.38 -10.27
C THR A 38 18.25 6.98 -10.22
N GLY A 39 18.58 5.70 -10.37
CA GLY A 39 19.95 5.21 -10.36
C GLY A 39 20.79 5.77 -11.51
N LEU A 40 20.24 5.81 -12.73
CA LEU A 40 20.92 6.36 -13.90
C LEU A 40 21.16 7.86 -13.77
N VAL A 41 20.11 8.63 -13.47
CA VAL A 41 20.18 10.09 -13.37
C VAL A 41 21.18 10.52 -12.29
N THR A 42 21.11 9.90 -11.11
CA THR A 42 22.01 10.23 -9.99
C THR A 42 23.46 9.85 -10.29
N THR A 43 23.71 8.68 -10.88
CA THR A 43 25.07 8.22 -11.20
C THR A 43 25.72 9.07 -12.29
N VAL A 44 25.00 9.36 -13.37
CA VAL A 44 25.51 10.19 -14.48
C VAL A 44 25.79 11.62 -13.99
N SER A 45 24.85 12.21 -13.24
CA SER A 45 25.03 13.57 -12.70
C SER A 45 26.22 13.65 -11.75
N PHE A 46 26.40 12.64 -10.88
CA PHE A 46 27.53 12.55 -9.97
C PHE A 46 28.86 12.44 -10.72
N LEU A 47 28.96 11.51 -11.68
CA LEU A 47 30.19 11.32 -12.46
C LEU A 47 30.53 12.55 -13.30
N ALA A 48 29.53 13.21 -13.90
CA ALA A 48 29.74 14.44 -14.66
C ALA A 48 30.36 15.55 -13.77
N GLY A 49 29.84 15.74 -12.55
CA GLY A 49 30.39 16.73 -11.63
C GLY A 49 31.79 16.37 -11.12
N VAL A 50 32.00 15.12 -10.72
CA VAL A 50 33.27 14.66 -10.15
C VAL A 50 34.40 14.60 -11.19
N SER A 51 34.07 14.36 -12.46
CA SER A 51 35.07 14.32 -13.55
C SER A 51 35.74 15.68 -13.82
N VAL A 52 35.12 16.78 -13.41
CA VAL A 52 35.74 18.12 -13.50
C VAL A 52 36.90 18.26 -12.49
N SER A 53 36.78 17.60 -11.33
CA SER A 53 37.73 17.73 -10.22
C SER A 53 38.76 16.60 -10.14
N LEU A 54 38.38 15.38 -10.55
CA LEU A 54 39.26 14.20 -10.52
C LEU A 54 39.93 13.97 -11.87
N ILE A 55 41.25 14.14 -11.91
CA ILE A 55 42.06 14.02 -13.14
C ILE A 55 42.34 12.54 -13.50
N ALA A 56 42.37 11.65 -12.51
CA ALA A 56 42.75 10.25 -12.71
C ALA A 56 41.52 9.35 -12.86
N ILE A 57 41.43 8.61 -13.98
CA ILE A 57 40.26 7.80 -14.35
C ILE A 57 39.93 6.70 -13.32
N ASN A 58 40.96 6.12 -12.69
CA ASN A 58 40.78 5.12 -11.63
C ASN A 58 40.05 5.70 -10.40
N LYS A 59 40.26 6.98 -10.07
CA LYS A 59 39.57 7.65 -8.97
C LYS A 59 38.10 7.94 -9.32
N VAL A 60 37.82 8.31 -10.57
CA VAL A 60 36.44 8.53 -11.06
C VAL A 60 35.64 7.23 -11.01
N ILE A 61 36.23 6.12 -11.47
CA ILE A 61 35.60 4.80 -11.42
C ILE A 61 35.30 4.37 -9.98
N LEU A 62 36.29 4.50 -9.07
CA LEU A 62 36.10 4.15 -7.67
C LEU A 62 34.99 4.99 -7.01
N ALA A 63 34.95 6.31 -7.29
CA ALA A 63 33.89 7.19 -6.81
C ALA A 63 32.52 6.76 -7.35
N GLY A 64 32.43 6.37 -8.62
CA GLY A 64 31.20 5.83 -9.21
C GLY A 64 30.71 4.56 -8.51
N MET A 65 31.60 3.61 -8.22
CA MET A 65 31.23 2.38 -7.50
C MET A 65 30.70 2.67 -6.08
N ILE A 66 31.35 3.60 -5.37
CA ILE A 66 30.91 4.04 -4.05
C ILE A 66 29.51 4.67 -4.15
N GLN A 67 29.30 5.55 -5.13
CA GLN A 67 28.02 6.22 -5.36
C GLN A 67 26.89 5.23 -5.67
N VAL A 68 27.11 4.27 -6.57
CA VAL A 68 26.10 3.25 -6.92
C VAL A 68 25.75 2.39 -5.70
N THR A 69 26.76 2.00 -4.92
CA THR A 69 26.55 1.20 -3.70
C THR A 69 25.75 1.99 -2.67
N ALA A 70 26.14 3.24 -2.40
CA ALA A 70 25.45 4.12 -1.47
C ALA A 70 24.01 4.41 -1.91
N GLY A 71 23.79 4.71 -3.20
CA GLY A 71 22.47 4.96 -3.77
C GLY A 71 21.55 3.74 -3.67
N THR A 72 22.07 2.55 -3.98
CA THR A 72 21.31 1.30 -3.86
C THR A 72 20.87 1.04 -2.42
N LEU A 73 21.78 1.21 -1.45
CA LEU A 73 21.45 1.05 -0.04
C LEU A 73 20.43 2.10 0.43
N ALA A 74 20.56 3.35 -0.01
CA ALA A 74 19.62 4.41 0.32
C ALA A 74 18.20 4.10 -0.19
N ILE A 75 18.06 3.63 -1.43
CA ILE A 75 16.77 3.22 -1.99
C ILE A 75 16.21 2.02 -1.22
N PHE A 76 17.03 1.00 -0.94
CA PHE A 76 16.61 -0.18 -0.19
C PHE A 76 16.09 0.17 1.22
N PHE A 77 16.88 0.89 2.01
CA PHE A 77 16.46 1.28 3.35
C PHE A 77 15.29 2.27 3.33
N GLY A 78 15.24 3.17 2.34
CA GLY A 78 14.11 4.07 2.14
C GLY A 78 12.80 3.31 1.88
N ALA A 79 12.82 2.33 0.99
CA ALA A 79 11.68 1.44 0.73
C ALA A 79 11.29 0.67 2.00
N TYR A 80 12.24 0.04 2.68
CA TYR A 80 11.97 -0.72 3.90
C TYR A 80 11.30 0.12 5.00
N VAL A 81 11.85 1.30 5.30
CA VAL A 81 11.34 2.17 6.36
C VAL A 81 9.98 2.75 5.97
N SER A 82 9.81 3.21 4.73
CA SER A 82 8.54 3.78 4.27
C SER A 82 7.41 2.74 4.27
N THR A 83 7.65 1.55 3.72
CA THR A 83 6.69 0.44 3.75
C THR A 83 6.35 0.03 5.19
N ARG A 84 7.34 -0.05 6.08
CA ARG A 84 7.09 -0.36 7.50
C ARG A 84 6.25 0.70 8.19
N ALA A 85 6.52 1.99 7.94
CA ALA A 85 5.74 3.09 8.50
C ALA A 85 4.29 3.06 8.00
N GLN A 86 4.09 2.84 6.70
CA GLN A 86 2.76 2.71 6.09
C GLN A 86 1.98 1.53 6.69
N LYS A 87 2.63 0.37 6.86
CA LYS A 87 2.01 -0.79 7.50
C LYS A 87 1.56 -0.48 8.92
N HIS A 88 2.41 0.14 9.73
CA HIS A 88 2.05 0.53 11.09
C HIS A 88 0.90 1.55 11.13
N PHE A 89 0.89 2.50 10.20
CA PHE A 89 -0.22 3.45 10.06
C PHE A 89 -1.53 2.71 9.78
N PHE A 90 -1.59 1.83 8.78
CA PHE A 90 -2.80 1.07 8.45
C PHE A 90 -3.24 0.13 9.58
N GLU A 91 -2.32 -0.57 10.24
CA GLU A 91 -2.64 -1.39 11.42
C GLU A 91 -3.26 -0.54 12.54
N SER A 92 -2.78 0.70 12.75
CA SER A 92 -3.35 1.60 13.75
C SER A 92 -4.75 2.09 13.38
N GLN A 93 -5.02 2.35 12.10
CA GLN A 93 -6.34 2.78 11.63
C GLN A 93 -7.36 1.65 11.76
N ILE A 94 -7.00 0.42 11.38
CA ILE A 94 -7.88 -0.76 11.55
C ILE A 94 -8.20 -1.01 13.03
N GLU A 95 -7.24 -0.78 13.93
CA GLU A 95 -7.48 -0.92 15.37
C GLU A 95 -8.37 0.20 15.92
N ARG A 96 -8.27 1.43 15.39
CA ARG A 96 -9.16 2.54 15.75
C ARG A 96 -10.59 2.23 15.30
N GLU A 97 -10.74 1.81 14.05
CA GLU A 97 -12.04 1.46 13.46
C GLU A 97 -12.72 0.32 14.21
N ARG A 98 -11.94 -0.70 14.61
CA ARG A 98 -12.45 -1.78 15.47
C ARG A 98 -13.04 -1.25 16.77
N LYS A 99 -12.44 -0.22 17.38
CA LYS A 99 -12.96 0.38 18.61
C LYS A 99 -14.18 1.25 18.33
N GLU A 100 -14.19 2.01 17.24
CA GLU A 100 -15.31 2.86 16.84
C GLU A 100 -16.58 2.01 16.64
N ILE A 101 -16.46 0.83 15.99
CA ILE A 101 -17.55 -0.15 15.86
C ILE A 101 -18.09 -0.66 17.22
N GLU A 102 -17.26 -0.70 18.26
CA GLU A 102 -17.65 -1.17 19.60
C GLU A 102 -18.18 -0.06 20.51
N GLU A 103 -17.59 1.13 20.42
CA GLU A 103 -17.90 2.28 21.27
C GLU A 103 -19.10 3.07 20.75
N ASP A 104 -19.25 3.24 19.43
CA ASP A 104 -20.35 3.96 18.80
C ASP A 104 -20.90 3.25 17.53
N PRO A 105 -21.53 2.08 17.69
CA PRO A 105 -22.01 1.28 16.56
C PRO A 105 -23.10 1.98 15.73
N GLU A 106 -23.84 2.95 16.28
CA GLU A 106 -24.90 3.62 15.52
C GLU A 106 -24.33 4.71 14.63
N LYS A 107 -23.29 5.43 15.08
CA LYS A 107 -22.52 6.31 14.21
C LYS A 107 -21.94 5.54 13.03
N GLU A 108 -21.27 4.42 13.27
CA GLU A 108 -20.66 3.62 12.20
C GLU A 108 -21.69 3.02 11.21
N ARG A 109 -22.92 2.74 11.68
CA ARG A 109 -24.02 2.39 10.77
C ARG A 109 -24.47 3.55 9.89
N GLN A 110 -24.47 4.78 10.41
CA GLN A 110 -24.78 5.96 9.61
C GLN A 110 -23.73 6.19 8.52
N GLU A 111 -22.46 5.91 8.80
CA GLU A 111 -21.40 5.99 7.81
C GLU A 111 -21.62 4.99 6.67
N ILE A 112 -22.00 3.75 6.97
CA ILE A 112 -22.40 2.77 5.93
C ILE A 112 -23.56 3.29 5.08
N ARG A 113 -24.60 3.86 5.71
CA ARG A 113 -25.74 4.45 4.97
C ARG A 113 -25.28 5.56 4.04
N TYR A 114 -24.38 6.41 4.52
CA TYR A 114 -23.81 7.52 3.75
C TYR A 114 -23.03 7.00 2.53
N ILE A 115 -22.17 5.99 2.72
CA ILE A 115 -21.42 5.33 1.63
C ILE A 115 -22.37 4.80 0.55
N PHE A 116 -23.41 4.05 0.94
CA PHE A 116 -24.38 3.52 -0.04
C PHE A 116 -25.24 4.62 -0.69
N ASN A 117 -25.51 5.70 0.03
CA ASN A 117 -26.18 6.86 -0.55
C ASN A 117 -25.33 7.53 -1.64
N GLU A 118 -24.01 7.68 -1.44
CA GLU A 118 -23.10 8.19 -2.48
C GLU A 118 -23.00 7.25 -3.68
N MET A 119 -23.14 5.94 -3.46
CA MET A 119 -23.24 4.94 -4.53
C MET A 119 -24.60 4.94 -5.26
N GLY A 120 -25.58 5.74 -4.81
CA GLY A 120 -26.88 5.90 -5.46
C GLY A 120 -27.95 4.88 -5.06
N PHE A 121 -27.77 4.15 -3.95
CA PHE A 121 -28.77 3.18 -3.46
C PHE A 121 -29.99 3.88 -2.85
N ALA A 122 -31.17 3.29 -3.02
CA ALA A 122 -32.39 3.77 -2.38
C ALA A 122 -32.36 3.51 -0.86
N LYS A 123 -33.13 4.29 -0.07
CA LYS A 123 -33.10 4.22 1.41
C LYS A 123 -33.44 2.84 1.97
N ASP A 124 -34.39 2.14 1.34
CA ASP A 124 -34.76 0.79 1.71
C ASP A 124 -33.65 -0.24 1.43
N GLU A 125 -32.92 -0.06 0.33
CA GLU A 125 -31.74 -0.88 0.00
C GLU A 125 -30.59 -0.65 0.97
N GLN A 126 -30.35 0.62 1.37
CA GLN A 126 -29.35 1.00 2.36
C GLN A 126 -29.58 0.28 3.69
N GLU A 127 -30.81 0.27 4.22
CA GLU A 127 -31.11 -0.41 5.50
C GLU A 127 -30.91 -1.93 5.41
N ILE A 128 -31.24 -2.54 4.26
CA ILE A 128 -30.96 -3.96 4.03
C ILE A 128 -29.46 -4.22 4.04
N ALA A 129 -28.67 -3.38 3.35
CA ALA A 129 -27.21 -3.49 3.28
C ALA A 129 -26.57 -3.35 4.66
N VAL A 130 -26.92 -2.29 5.41
CA VAL A 130 -26.45 -2.03 6.78
C VAL A 130 -26.73 -3.22 7.68
N LYS A 131 -27.96 -3.74 7.67
CA LYS A 131 -28.33 -4.91 8.50
C LYS A 131 -27.52 -6.15 8.14
N ARG A 132 -27.18 -6.36 6.86
CA ARG A 132 -26.43 -7.52 6.38
C ARG A 132 -24.93 -7.42 6.65
N ILE A 133 -24.36 -6.21 6.55
CA ILE A 133 -22.93 -5.95 6.79
C ILE A 133 -22.65 -6.00 8.29
N THR A 134 -23.45 -5.30 9.09
CA THR A 134 -23.27 -5.20 10.55
C THR A 134 -23.66 -6.46 11.33
N ALA A 135 -24.26 -7.47 10.68
CA ALA A 135 -24.58 -8.76 11.29
C ALA A 135 -23.34 -9.59 11.68
N ASN A 136 -22.16 -9.29 11.12
CA ASN A 136 -20.91 -9.92 11.49
C ASN A 136 -19.82 -8.83 11.65
N LYS A 137 -19.22 -8.74 12.84
CA LYS A 137 -18.24 -7.69 13.17
C LYS A 137 -17.02 -7.73 12.26
N GLU A 138 -16.54 -8.91 11.88
CA GLU A 138 -15.38 -9.03 10.98
C GLU A 138 -15.70 -8.47 9.59
N ARG A 139 -16.87 -8.81 9.02
CA ARG A 139 -17.33 -8.28 7.74
C ARG A 139 -17.58 -6.78 7.80
N TRP A 140 -18.13 -6.28 8.89
CA TRP A 140 -18.32 -4.85 9.10
C TRP A 140 -16.98 -4.13 9.06
N LEU A 141 -16.01 -4.59 9.86
CA LEU A 141 -14.66 -4.02 9.87
C LEU A 141 -13.97 -4.10 8.50
N GLU A 142 -14.13 -5.22 7.78
CA GLU A 142 -13.58 -5.36 6.43
C GLU A 142 -14.21 -4.37 5.44
N PHE A 143 -15.51 -4.10 5.55
CA PHE A 143 -16.21 -3.13 4.73
C PHE A 143 -15.72 -1.70 5.02
N MET A 144 -15.65 -1.30 6.29
CA MET A 144 -15.18 0.04 6.68
C MET A 144 -13.70 0.24 6.33
N ALA A 145 -12.86 -0.78 6.56
CA ALA A 145 -11.46 -0.72 6.17
C ALA A 145 -11.26 -0.49 4.66
N GLN A 146 -12.17 -1.00 3.82
CA GLN A 146 -12.11 -0.82 2.38
C GLN A 146 -12.69 0.54 1.94
N GLU A 147 -13.90 0.86 2.38
CA GLU A 147 -14.65 2.01 1.86
C GLU A 147 -14.28 3.33 2.56
N GLU A 148 -13.90 3.30 3.83
CA GLU A 148 -13.53 4.50 4.58
C GLU A 148 -12.00 4.71 4.59
N ILE A 149 -11.23 3.66 4.90
CA ILE A 149 -9.76 3.76 5.04
C ILE A 149 -9.06 3.58 3.68
N GLY A 150 -9.73 3.01 2.67
CA GLY A 150 -9.15 2.74 1.35
C GLY A 150 -8.19 1.55 1.32
N ILE A 151 -8.24 0.66 2.33
CA ILE A 151 -7.37 -0.51 2.41
C ILE A 151 -8.00 -1.64 1.60
N THR A 152 -7.41 -1.94 0.45
CA THR A 152 -7.81 -3.09 -0.35
C THR A 152 -7.05 -4.34 0.09
N PRO A 153 -7.65 -5.53 0.06
CA PRO A 153 -6.94 -6.78 0.28
C PRO A 153 -5.73 -6.92 -0.65
N GLY A 154 -4.54 -7.13 -0.08
CA GLY A 154 -3.28 -7.17 -0.83
C GLY A 154 -2.57 -5.81 -0.99
N SER A 155 -3.21 -4.69 -0.59
CA SER A 155 -2.63 -3.35 -0.73
C SER A 155 -1.67 -2.94 0.40
N ILE A 156 -1.64 -3.70 1.51
CA ILE A 156 -0.67 -3.46 2.58
C ILE A 156 0.64 -4.13 2.19
N ASP A 157 1.61 -3.29 1.84
CA ASP A 157 2.95 -3.74 1.52
C ASP A 157 3.63 -4.35 2.75
N ASN A 158 4.31 -5.48 2.55
CA ASN A 158 5.21 -6.04 3.55
C ASN A 158 6.60 -5.49 3.27
N PRO A 159 7.33 -4.98 4.28
CA PRO A 159 8.68 -4.48 4.06
C PRO A 159 9.69 -5.58 3.68
N LEU A 160 9.27 -6.86 3.65
CA LEU A 160 10.03 -8.05 3.24
C LEU A 160 9.15 -9.07 2.50
#